data_AF-A0A7Y5R7R3-F1
#
_entry.id   AF-A0A7Y5R7R3-F1
#
_cell.length_a   1.000
_cell.length_b   1.000
_cell.length_c   1.000
_cell.angle_alpha   90.00
_cell.angle_beta   90.00
_cell.angle_gamma   90.00
#
_symmetry.space_group_name_H-M   'P 1'
#
loop_
_entity.id
_entity.type
_entity.pdbx_description
1 polymer ?
#
loop_
_entity_poly.entity_id
_entity_poly.type
_entity_poly.pdbx_seq_one_letter_code
_entity_poly.pdbx_strand_id
1 'polypeptide(L)'
;MRKSLHPLLWLFCCIAFIAVQPTAIGQTAGDTTIYQVVEDPARFPGCEAVDSTVEFKRQCASQQLLAFVYQNVRYPQEALEQNIEGSVVLTFVVEKDGRISSPKIIKDIGGGCGIEALRVIGAMNEAGVVWTPAKNKGQVVRSVVNLPVRFRIKEAPAFTITAYGDSIYTRFDEALAYEGGEEALAAYLDSRLKYPPVGNDSCRVGNIDIQLLVQANGDVRIVDLTDYNDLGFDFWYEAIDAATSTLGKWKPAVYQGRKVPSAFDISLSFTPTIDACKTVVEKFDLAGRLINEGATLFDQEKQEEGLAKMGEAIALFPNHAGLLLVRGQAYLDMNKLAEACADLSKARRIALVKWYDNILPLICR
;
A
#
# COMPACT_ATOMS: atom_id res chain seq x y z
N MET A 1 -86.11 -30.64 -25.62
CA MET A 1 -86.50 -30.80 -24.20
C MET A 1 -86.67 -29.38 -23.64
N ARG A 2 -87.89 -28.81 -23.52
CA ARG A 2 -88.81 -28.88 -22.35
C ARG A 2 -88.03 -28.63 -21.03
N LYS A 3 -88.29 -27.62 -20.18
CA LYS A 3 -89.49 -26.82 -19.85
C LYS A 3 -89.12 -25.47 -19.20
N SER A 4 -90.07 -24.56 -19.29
CA SER A 4 -90.29 -23.28 -18.56
C SER A 4 -90.26 -23.35 -17.03
N LEU A 5 -90.05 -22.20 -16.35
CA LEU A 5 -91.04 -21.56 -15.46
C LEU A 5 -90.58 -20.14 -15.00
N HIS A 6 -91.50 -19.16 -15.04
CA HIS A 6 -91.44 -17.81 -14.44
C HIS A 6 -91.79 -17.84 -12.92
N PRO A 7 -92.10 -16.69 -12.25
CA PRO A 7 -91.26 -15.59 -11.78
C PRO A 7 -91.45 -15.36 -10.25
N LEU A 8 -90.66 -14.50 -9.58
CA LEU A 8 -91.09 -13.92 -8.30
C LEU A 8 -90.45 -12.56 -8.04
N LEU A 9 -91.34 -11.57 -7.93
CA LEU A 9 -91.11 -10.18 -7.57
C LEU A 9 -91.17 -10.08 -6.04
N TRP A 10 -90.13 -9.55 -5.37
CA TRP A 10 -90.20 -9.13 -3.96
C TRP A 10 -89.68 -7.69 -3.82
N LEU A 11 -90.60 -6.79 -3.47
CA LEU A 11 -90.34 -5.51 -2.82
C LEU A 11 -89.59 -5.76 -1.49
N PHE A 12 -88.61 -4.91 -1.14
CA PHE A 12 -88.70 -3.96 0.00
C PHE A 12 -87.34 -3.33 0.36
N CYS A 13 -87.41 -2.06 0.80
CA CYS A 13 -86.46 -1.34 1.67
C CYS A 13 -85.05 -1.02 1.14
N CYS A 14 -84.91 0.09 0.41
CA CYS A 14 -83.67 0.86 0.39
C CYS A 14 -83.70 1.90 1.54
N ILE A 15 -82.87 1.66 2.54
CA ILE A 15 -82.54 2.57 3.63
C ILE A 15 -81.79 3.78 3.05
N ALA A 16 -82.18 4.98 3.42
CA ALA A 16 -81.50 6.22 3.05
C ALA A 16 -80.10 6.29 3.70
N PHE A 17 -79.05 6.07 2.91
CA PHE A 17 -77.68 6.38 3.30
C PHE A 17 -77.41 7.86 2.97
N ILE A 18 -77.22 8.68 4.01
CA ILE A 18 -76.72 10.05 3.86
C ILE A 18 -75.25 9.95 3.45
N ALA A 19 -74.95 10.33 2.20
CA ALA A 19 -73.59 10.42 1.70
C ALA A 19 -72.92 11.68 2.28
N VAL A 20 -72.04 11.49 3.27
CA VAL A 20 -71.06 12.52 3.66
C VAL A 20 -69.95 12.48 2.61
N GLN A 21 -69.83 13.53 1.80
CA GLN A 21 -68.69 13.65 0.88
C GLN A 21 -67.43 14.00 1.69
N PRO A 22 -66.32 13.26 1.54
CA PRO A 22 -65.04 13.67 2.10
C PRO A 22 -64.59 14.94 1.38
N THR A 23 -64.37 16.01 2.13
CA THR A 23 -63.67 17.19 1.64
C THR A 23 -62.25 16.80 1.25
N ALA A 24 -61.91 17.02 -0.01
CA ALA A 24 -60.55 16.84 -0.51
C ALA A 24 -59.61 17.80 0.24
N ILE A 25 -58.68 17.24 1.02
CA ILE A 25 -57.55 17.97 1.56
C ILE A 25 -56.62 18.25 0.38
N GLY A 26 -56.55 19.51 -0.04
CA GLY A 26 -55.58 19.97 -1.03
C GLY A 26 -54.16 19.76 -0.48
N GLN A 27 -53.40 18.84 -1.10
CA GLN A 27 -51.97 18.76 -0.90
C GLN A 27 -51.31 19.93 -1.62
N THR A 28 -50.68 20.82 -0.86
CA THR A 28 -49.83 21.89 -1.39
C THR A 28 -48.63 21.25 -2.10
N ALA A 29 -48.46 21.57 -3.38
CA ALA A 29 -47.28 21.19 -4.15
C ALA A 29 -46.03 21.80 -3.49
N GLY A 30 -45.19 20.95 -2.90
CA GLY A 30 -43.96 21.39 -2.25
C GLY A 30 -43.01 22.03 -3.26
N ASP A 31 -42.46 23.19 -2.92
CA ASP A 31 -41.46 23.90 -3.73
C ASP A 31 -40.26 22.99 -4.05
N THR A 32 -40.11 22.64 -5.34
CA THR A 32 -39.04 21.80 -5.89
C THR A 32 -37.84 22.61 -6.38
N THR A 33 -37.85 23.93 -6.23
CA THR A 33 -36.79 24.84 -6.70
C THR A 33 -35.45 24.52 -6.03
N ILE A 34 -34.39 24.43 -6.83
CA ILE A 34 -33.01 24.26 -6.38
C ILE A 34 -32.28 25.60 -6.53
N TYR A 35 -31.84 26.18 -5.42
CA TYR A 35 -31.20 27.48 -5.40
C TYR A 35 -29.69 27.37 -5.64
N GLN A 36 -29.16 28.21 -6.52
CA GLN A 36 -27.71 28.30 -6.80
C GLN A 36 -27.00 29.32 -5.90
N VAL A 37 -27.72 30.39 -5.53
CA VAL A 37 -27.24 31.47 -4.66
C VAL A 37 -28.28 31.66 -3.56
N VAL A 38 -27.84 31.64 -2.32
CA VAL A 38 -28.66 31.71 -1.11
C VAL A 38 -28.00 32.63 -0.08
N GLU A 39 -28.78 33.19 0.82
CA GLU A 39 -28.33 34.10 1.86
C GLU A 39 -27.49 33.38 2.94
N ASP A 40 -27.94 32.20 3.38
CA ASP A 40 -27.17 31.31 4.25
C ASP A 40 -26.93 29.95 3.55
N PRO A 41 -25.72 29.69 3.04
CA PRO A 41 -25.38 28.42 2.38
C PRO A 41 -25.48 27.22 3.31
N ALA A 42 -25.69 26.04 2.71
CA ALA A 42 -25.62 24.79 3.44
C ALA A 42 -24.23 24.58 4.06
N ARG A 43 -24.18 23.99 5.24
CA ARG A 43 -22.93 23.73 5.98
C ARG A 43 -22.79 22.25 6.33
N PHE A 44 -21.61 21.71 6.08
CA PHE A 44 -21.23 20.38 6.55
C PHE A 44 -21.16 20.36 8.08
N PRO A 45 -21.57 19.25 8.75
CA PRO A 45 -21.65 19.22 10.21
C PRO A 45 -20.29 19.30 10.91
N GLY A 46 -20.32 19.67 12.20
CA GLY A 46 -19.16 19.61 13.10
C GLY A 46 -18.71 20.96 13.67
N CYS A 47 -19.41 22.04 13.35
CA CYS A 47 -19.04 23.40 13.75
C CYS A 47 -20.22 24.20 14.35
N GLU A 48 -21.36 23.56 14.60
CA GLU A 48 -22.61 24.19 15.04
C GLU A 48 -22.47 24.81 16.43
N ALA A 49 -21.85 24.07 17.35
CA ALA A 49 -21.70 24.42 18.76
C ALA A 49 -20.61 25.46 19.05
N VAL A 50 -19.85 25.88 18.04
CA VAL A 50 -18.82 26.92 18.23
C VAL A 50 -19.50 28.27 18.44
N ASP A 51 -19.17 28.96 19.53
CA ASP A 51 -19.64 30.33 19.80
C ASP A 51 -18.77 31.33 19.05
N SER A 52 -19.09 31.56 17.77
CA SER A 52 -18.34 32.44 16.86
C SER A 52 -19.23 32.94 15.72
N THR A 53 -18.66 33.77 14.84
CA THR A 53 -19.36 34.41 13.72
C THR A 53 -19.86 33.41 12.68
N VAL A 54 -20.87 33.80 11.91
CA VAL A 54 -21.41 32.98 10.80
C VAL A 54 -20.32 32.65 9.77
N GLU A 55 -19.44 33.61 9.48
CA GLU A 55 -18.33 33.42 8.55
C GLU A 55 -17.32 32.39 9.05
N PHE A 56 -16.97 32.43 10.35
CA PHE A 56 -16.13 31.41 10.95
C PHE A 56 -16.75 30.02 10.84
N LYS A 57 -18.05 29.88 11.15
CA LYS A 57 -18.75 28.59 11.02
C LYS A 57 -18.75 28.06 9.59
N ARG A 58 -18.83 28.95 8.58
CA ARG A 58 -18.73 28.56 7.16
C ARG A 58 -17.34 28.01 6.82
N GLN A 59 -16.29 28.72 7.22
CA GLN A 59 -14.91 28.28 6.99
C GLN A 59 -14.63 26.95 7.67
N CYS A 60 -15.05 26.79 8.93
CA CYS A 60 -14.95 25.54 9.67
C CYS A 60 -15.69 24.40 8.95
N ALA A 61 -16.93 24.60 8.53
CA ALA A 61 -17.70 23.59 7.80
C ALA A 61 -17.02 23.20 6.47
N SER A 62 -16.45 24.15 5.72
CA SER A 62 -15.67 23.86 4.52
C SER A 62 -14.42 23.03 4.81
N GLN A 63 -13.72 23.30 5.92
CA GLN A 63 -12.57 22.50 6.34
C GLN A 63 -12.97 21.08 6.76
N GLN A 64 -14.06 20.93 7.51
CA GLN A 64 -14.58 19.62 7.93
C GLN A 64 -14.99 18.77 6.72
N LEU A 65 -15.66 19.38 5.73
CA LEU A 65 -15.99 18.71 4.48
C LEU A 65 -14.73 18.21 3.76
N LEU A 66 -13.71 19.06 3.61
CA LEU A 66 -12.46 18.66 2.97
C LEU A 66 -11.74 17.56 3.76
N ALA A 67 -11.73 17.64 5.10
CA ALA A 67 -11.14 16.63 5.96
C ALA A 67 -11.84 15.27 5.77
N PHE A 68 -13.17 15.24 5.77
CA PHE A 68 -13.95 14.03 5.49
C PHE A 68 -13.59 13.44 4.13
N VAL A 69 -13.53 14.28 3.08
CA VAL A 69 -13.19 13.81 1.74
C VAL A 69 -11.78 13.23 1.68
N TYR A 70 -10.76 13.95 2.17
CA TYR A 70 -9.36 13.50 2.08
C TYR A 70 -9.04 12.31 2.99
N GLN A 71 -9.84 12.05 4.03
CA GLN A 71 -9.73 10.83 4.83
C GLN A 71 -10.30 9.59 4.12
N ASN A 72 -11.23 9.77 3.19
CA ASN A 72 -11.97 8.67 2.56
C ASN A 72 -11.63 8.46 1.08
N VAL A 73 -11.02 9.45 0.42
CA VAL A 73 -10.60 9.36 -0.98
C VAL A 73 -9.33 8.54 -1.11
N ARG A 74 -9.32 7.66 -2.10
CA ARG A 74 -8.13 6.91 -2.52
C ARG A 74 -7.59 7.53 -3.80
N TYR A 75 -6.27 7.60 -3.95
CA TYR A 75 -5.70 7.99 -5.24
C TYR A 75 -5.81 6.77 -6.18
N PRO A 76 -6.51 6.86 -7.32
CA PRO A 76 -6.59 5.72 -8.23
C PRO A 76 -5.20 5.33 -8.75
N GLN A 77 -4.94 4.03 -8.86
CA GLN A 77 -3.64 3.52 -9.32
C GLN A 77 -3.31 3.99 -10.75
N GLU A 78 -4.28 3.96 -11.67
CA GLU A 78 -4.11 4.46 -13.04
C GLU A 78 -3.66 5.93 -13.06
N ALA A 79 -4.24 6.77 -12.20
CA ALA A 79 -3.85 8.18 -12.09
C ALA A 79 -2.44 8.36 -11.50
N LEU A 80 -2.00 7.49 -10.58
CA LEU A 80 -0.63 7.47 -10.08
C LEU A 80 0.37 7.07 -11.17
N GLU A 81 0.10 5.99 -11.89
CA GLU A 81 0.96 5.47 -12.96
C GLU A 81 1.12 6.47 -14.11
N GLN A 82 0.05 7.21 -14.44
CA GLN A 82 0.05 8.22 -15.50
C GLN A 82 0.45 9.62 -15.01
N ASN A 83 0.84 9.78 -13.74
CA ASN A 83 1.16 11.07 -13.12
C ASN A 83 0.05 12.13 -13.28
N ILE A 84 -1.21 11.71 -13.24
CA ILE A 84 -2.38 12.61 -13.38
C ILE A 84 -2.61 13.33 -12.06
N GLU A 85 -2.43 14.65 -12.04
CA GLU A 85 -2.75 15.53 -10.92
C GLU A 85 -3.74 16.61 -11.33
N GLY A 86 -4.47 17.17 -10.36
CA GLY A 86 -5.32 18.33 -10.61
C GLY A 86 -6.55 18.39 -9.73
N SER A 87 -7.60 19.04 -10.23
CA SER A 87 -8.85 19.22 -9.48
C SER A 87 -10.03 18.63 -10.21
N VAL A 88 -10.71 17.69 -9.55
CA VAL A 88 -12.07 17.27 -9.88
C VAL A 88 -13.02 18.28 -9.26
N VAL A 89 -14.02 18.72 -9.99
CA VAL A 89 -15.09 19.58 -9.46
C VAL A 89 -16.38 18.80 -9.52
N LEU A 90 -17.01 18.61 -8.36
CA LEU A 90 -18.30 17.95 -8.23
C LEU A 90 -19.37 18.94 -7.82
N THR A 91 -20.61 18.58 -8.10
CA THR A 91 -21.79 19.29 -7.63
C THR A 91 -22.80 18.31 -7.06
N PHE A 92 -23.53 18.72 -6.03
CA PHE A 92 -24.65 17.96 -5.47
C PHE A 92 -25.66 18.92 -4.82
N VAL A 93 -26.85 18.43 -4.55
CA VAL A 93 -27.93 19.20 -3.90
C VAL A 93 -27.97 18.82 -2.42
N VAL A 94 -27.96 19.82 -1.54
CA VAL A 94 -28.33 19.62 -0.14
C VAL A 94 -29.83 19.85 -0.01
N GLU A 95 -30.54 18.82 0.44
CA GLU A 95 -31.98 18.81 0.62
C GLU A 95 -32.40 19.51 1.92
N LYS A 96 -33.69 19.81 2.05
CA LYS A 96 -34.26 20.49 3.24
C LYS A 96 -34.11 19.69 4.53
N ASP A 97 -33.94 18.36 4.43
CA ASP A 97 -33.69 17.45 5.56
C ASP A 97 -32.19 17.27 5.88
N GLY A 98 -31.30 17.96 5.15
CA GLY A 98 -29.85 17.87 5.34
C GLY A 98 -29.18 16.70 4.63
N ARG A 99 -29.93 15.84 3.93
CA ARG A 99 -29.34 14.80 3.07
C ARG A 99 -28.85 15.38 1.76
N ILE A 100 -27.95 14.68 1.10
CA ILE A 100 -27.51 15.06 -0.24
C ILE A 100 -28.21 14.24 -1.33
N SER A 101 -28.39 14.84 -2.50
CA SER A 101 -28.96 14.19 -3.68
C SER A 101 -28.26 14.65 -4.96
N SER A 102 -28.47 13.90 -6.05
CA SER A 102 -28.03 14.26 -7.40
C SER A 102 -26.53 14.61 -7.55
N PRO A 103 -25.58 13.83 -6.99
CA PRO A 103 -24.17 14.13 -7.14
C PRO A 103 -23.71 13.93 -8.59
N LYS A 104 -22.93 14.88 -9.11
CA LYS A 104 -22.47 14.91 -10.51
C LYS A 104 -21.05 15.44 -10.59
N ILE A 105 -20.29 14.94 -11.56
CA ILE A 105 -18.96 15.45 -11.91
C ILE A 105 -19.13 16.56 -12.94
N ILE A 106 -18.60 17.75 -12.66
CA ILE A 106 -18.62 18.92 -13.55
C ILE A 106 -17.30 19.05 -14.30
N LYS A 107 -16.20 18.76 -13.62
CA LYS A 107 -14.87 18.70 -14.21
C LYS A 107 -14.17 17.46 -13.68
N ASP A 108 -13.60 16.68 -14.58
CA ASP A 108 -12.75 15.55 -14.24
C ASP A 108 -11.33 15.79 -14.73
N ILE A 109 -10.36 15.24 -14.00
CA ILE A 109 -8.95 15.22 -14.37
C ILE A 109 -8.57 13.90 -15.06
N GLY A 110 -9.41 12.88 -15.01
CA GLY A 110 -9.16 11.57 -15.60
C GLY A 110 -8.53 10.57 -14.60
N GLY A 111 -8.10 9.41 -15.13
CA GLY A 111 -7.46 8.34 -14.35
C GLY A 111 -8.34 7.75 -13.24
N GLY A 112 -9.67 7.89 -13.34
CA GLY A 112 -10.62 7.42 -12.32
C GLY A 112 -10.81 8.37 -11.12
N CYS A 113 -10.15 9.53 -11.07
CA CYS A 113 -10.23 10.46 -9.93
C CYS A 113 -11.65 11.01 -9.74
N GLY A 114 -12.37 11.33 -10.82
CA GLY A 114 -13.75 11.80 -10.74
C GLY A 114 -14.71 10.76 -10.15
N ILE A 115 -14.58 9.50 -10.59
CA ILE A 115 -15.39 8.38 -10.08
C ILE A 115 -15.12 8.14 -8.60
N GLU A 116 -13.85 8.18 -8.20
CA GLU A 116 -13.47 7.97 -6.80
C GLU A 116 -13.95 9.11 -5.89
N ALA A 117 -13.85 10.37 -6.35
CA ALA A 117 -14.45 11.48 -5.62
C ALA A 117 -15.98 11.35 -5.54
N LEU A 118 -16.65 10.94 -6.62
CA LEU A 118 -18.10 10.72 -6.64
C LEU A 118 -18.53 9.63 -5.65
N ARG A 119 -17.76 8.54 -5.53
CA ARG A 119 -17.97 7.46 -4.55
C ARG A 119 -17.96 8.00 -3.12
N VAL A 120 -16.95 8.81 -2.77
CA VAL A 120 -16.82 9.40 -1.43
C VAL A 120 -17.99 10.33 -1.10
N ILE A 121 -18.44 11.16 -2.06
CA ILE A 121 -19.61 12.01 -1.87
C ILE A 121 -20.87 11.16 -1.70
N GLY A 122 -21.09 10.15 -2.55
CA GLY A 122 -22.25 9.25 -2.46
C GLY A 122 -22.35 8.52 -1.11
N ALA A 123 -21.20 8.17 -0.52
CA ALA A 123 -21.13 7.49 0.77
C ALA A 123 -21.54 8.37 1.98
N MET A 124 -21.70 9.69 1.83
CA MET A 124 -22.06 10.58 2.94
C MET A 124 -23.41 10.21 3.59
N ASN A 125 -24.42 9.89 2.77
CA ASN A 125 -25.74 9.52 3.28
C ASN A 125 -25.68 8.18 4.04
N GLU A 126 -24.92 7.21 3.53
CA GLU A 126 -24.72 5.91 4.16
C GLU A 126 -23.94 6.02 5.47
N ALA A 127 -22.97 6.94 5.53
CA ALA A 127 -22.23 7.29 6.73
C ALA A 127 -23.04 8.13 7.74
N GLY A 128 -24.32 8.42 7.45
CA GLY A 128 -25.20 9.15 8.36
C GLY A 128 -24.86 10.64 8.51
N VAL A 129 -24.17 11.23 7.53
CA VAL A 129 -23.83 12.66 7.55
C VAL A 129 -25.09 13.50 7.28
N VAL A 130 -25.44 14.38 8.22
CA VAL A 130 -26.57 15.30 8.09
C VAL A 130 -26.05 16.73 8.02
N TRP A 131 -26.31 17.40 6.90
CA TRP A 131 -25.91 18.79 6.68
C TRP A 131 -26.87 19.75 7.37
N THR A 132 -26.35 20.92 7.76
CA THR A 132 -27.21 22.07 8.04
C THR A 132 -27.71 22.62 6.69
N PRO A 133 -29.04 22.62 6.42
CA PRO A 133 -29.57 23.08 5.14
C PRO A 133 -29.38 24.57 4.90
N ALA A 134 -29.44 24.97 3.63
CA ALA A 134 -29.40 26.38 3.25
C ALA A 134 -30.68 27.12 3.62
N LYS A 135 -30.56 28.44 3.82
CA LYS A 135 -31.70 29.35 4.01
C LYS A 135 -31.67 30.47 2.98
N ASN A 136 -32.85 30.81 2.47
CA ASN A 136 -33.06 31.97 1.61
C ASN A 136 -34.29 32.73 2.08
N LYS A 137 -34.16 34.04 2.35
CA LYS A 137 -35.24 34.88 2.92
C LYS A 137 -35.85 34.25 4.19
N GLY A 138 -35.00 33.67 5.04
CA GLY A 138 -35.41 33.00 6.28
C GLY A 138 -36.03 31.61 6.13
N GLN A 139 -36.32 31.14 4.90
CA GLN A 139 -36.90 29.81 4.67
C GLN A 139 -35.83 28.78 4.32
N VAL A 140 -36.00 27.55 4.81
CA VAL A 140 -35.11 26.42 4.46
C VAL A 140 -35.36 25.98 3.02
N VAL A 141 -34.31 25.93 2.22
CA VAL A 141 -34.38 25.66 0.78
C VAL A 141 -33.38 24.59 0.35
N ARG A 142 -33.66 23.97 -0.80
CA ARG A 142 -32.72 23.08 -1.47
C ARG A 142 -31.66 23.92 -2.16
N SER A 143 -30.39 23.61 -1.96
CA SER A 143 -29.29 24.38 -2.57
C SER A 143 -28.24 23.51 -3.21
N VAL A 144 -27.65 23.99 -4.31
CA VAL A 144 -26.48 23.36 -4.91
C VAL A 144 -25.21 23.69 -4.12
N VAL A 145 -24.36 22.68 -3.94
CA VAL A 145 -22.99 22.82 -3.44
C VAL A 145 -22.02 22.43 -4.54
N ASN A 146 -20.99 23.26 -4.75
CA ASN A 146 -19.88 22.97 -5.65
C ASN A 146 -18.64 22.68 -4.84
N LEU A 147 -18.03 21.52 -5.08
CA LEU A 147 -16.90 21.03 -4.30
C LEU A 147 -15.71 20.70 -5.21
N PRO A 148 -14.64 21.50 -5.16
CA PRO A 148 -13.38 21.14 -5.78
C PRO A 148 -12.58 20.18 -4.88
N VAL A 149 -12.24 18.99 -5.39
CA VAL A 149 -11.37 18.01 -4.76
C VAL A 149 -10.05 17.98 -5.52
N ARG A 150 -8.93 18.28 -4.84
CA ARG A 150 -7.62 18.36 -5.49
C ARG A 150 -6.80 17.11 -5.19
N PHE A 151 -6.50 16.36 -6.25
CA PHE A 151 -5.57 15.24 -6.23
C PHE A 151 -4.15 15.79 -6.46
N ARG A 152 -3.25 15.49 -5.53
CA ARG A 152 -1.81 15.75 -5.65
C ARG A 152 -1.05 14.51 -5.24
N ILE A 153 -0.15 14.07 -6.11
CA ILE A 153 0.84 13.03 -5.84
C ILE A 153 1.81 13.64 -4.84
N LYS A 154 1.82 13.10 -3.62
CA LYS A 154 2.92 13.39 -2.70
C LYS A 154 4.12 12.62 -3.22
N GLU A 155 5.13 13.33 -3.72
CA GLU A 155 6.40 12.68 -3.99
C GLU A 155 6.87 11.97 -2.73
N ALA A 156 7.24 10.70 -2.88
CA ALA A 156 7.92 10.00 -1.79
C ALA A 156 9.15 10.81 -1.40
N PRO A 157 9.43 10.97 -0.09
CA PRO A 157 10.65 11.66 0.33
C PRO A 157 11.87 11.00 -0.33
N ALA A 158 12.90 11.78 -0.65
CA ALA A 158 14.14 11.27 -1.25
C ALA A 158 14.93 10.34 -0.30
N PHE A 159 14.49 10.20 0.93
CA PHE A 159 15.09 9.38 1.97
C PHE A 159 14.03 8.69 2.83
N THR A 160 14.43 7.59 3.46
CA THR A 160 13.71 6.96 4.57
C THR A 160 14.42 7.23 5.90
N ILE A 161 13.73 7.09 7.02
CA ILE A 161 14.31 7.17 8.36
C ILE A 161 14.37 5.77 8.96
N THR A 162 15.54 5.34 9.41
CA THR A 162 15.73 4.06 10.11
C THR A 162 15.09 4.11 11.50
N ALA A 163 14.94 2.94 12.13
CA ALA A 163 14.49 2.85 13.53
C ALA A 163 15.40 3.63 14.52
N TYR A 164 16.64 3.91 14.14
CA TYR A 164 17.63 4.64 14.95
C TYR A 164 17.69 6.14 14.63
N GLY A 165 16.85 6.63 13.71
CA GLY A 165 16.78 8.05 13.33
C GLY A 165 17.75 8.48 12.24
N ASP A 166 18.51 7.55 11.65
CA ASP A 166 19.38 7.87 10.51
C ASP A 166 18.54 8.05 9.23
N SER A 167 18.85 9.06 8.42
CA SER A 167 18.29 9.18 7.07
C SER A 167 19.06 8.32 6.08
N ILE A 168 18.37 7.53 5.27
CA ILE A 168 18.95 6.78 4.14
C ILE A 168 18.34 7.32 2.85
N TYR A 169 19.15 7.98 2.04
CA TYR A 169 18.72 8.51 0.75
C TYR A 169 18.61 7.40 -0.29
N THR A 170 17.48 7.34 -0.98
CA THR A 170 17.16 6.41 -2.07
C THR A 170 17.11 7.09 -3.43
N ARG A 171 17.13 8.44 -3.45
CA ARG A 171 17.30 9.25 -4.66
C ARG A 171 18.57 10.09 -4.54
N PHE A 172 19.38 10.09 -5.59
CA PHE A 172 20.65 10.81 -5.66
C PHE A 172 20.97 11.23 -7.11
N ASP A 173 21.70 12.33 -7.25
CA ASP A 173 22.26 12.80 -8.52
C ASP A 173 23.55 12.03 -8.86
N GLU A 174 24.35 11.71 -7.83
CA GLU A 174 25.55 10.87 -7.92
C GLU A 174 25.45 9.73 -6.91
N ALA A 175 25.59 8.49 -7.37
CA ALA A 175 25.50 7.32 -6.51
C ALA A 175 26.69 7.21 -5.55
N LEU A 176 26.45 6.57 -4.41
CA LEU A 176 27.50 6.08 -3.52
C LEU A 176 28.41 5.14 -4.31
N ALA A 177 29.72 5.32 -4.19
CA ALA A 177 30.69 4.48 -4.88
C ALA A 177 31.88 4.11 -3.99
N TYR A 178 32.33 2.87 -4.08
CA TYR A 178 33.60 2.46 -3.49
C TYR A 178 34.78 2.94 -4.34
N GLU A 179 35.89 3.30 -3.71
CA GLU A 179 37.11 3.69 -4.40
C GLU A 179 37.67 2.53 -5.24
N GLY A 180 37.70 2.71 -6.56
CA GLY A 180 38.09 1.66 -7.51
C GLY A 180 36.93 0.82 -8.04
N GLY A 181 35.68 1.11 -7.64
CA GLY A 181 34.49 0.41 -8.12
C GLY A 181 34.20 -0.89 -7.38
N GLU A 182 33.14 -1.58 -7.81
CA GLU A 182 32.64 -2.80 -7.13
C GLU A 182 33.59 -3.98 -7.24
N GLU A 183 34.34 -4.12 -8.35
CA GLU A 183 35.36 -5.16 -8.49
C GLU A 183 36.51 -4.98 -7.46
N ALA A 184 36.94 -3.74 -7.25
CA ALA A 184 37.94 -3.43 -6.25
C ALA A 184 37.41 -3.64 -4.82
N LEU A 185 36.12 -3.37 -4.59
CA LEU A 185 35.46 -3.70 -3.32
C LEU A 185 35.45 -5.21 -3.09
N ALA A 186 35.03 -5.99 -4.08
CA ALA A 186 34.98 -7.45 -3.98
C ALA A 186 36.37 -8.05 -3.69
N ALA A 187 37.39 -7.64 -4.45
CA ALA A 187 38.77 -8.08 -4.22
C ALA A 187 39.30 -7.65 -2.85
N TYR A 188 38.96 -6.45 -2.39
CA TYR A 188 39.32 -5.98 -1.07
C TYR A 188 38.66 -6.83 0.02
N LEU A 189 37.35 -7.05 -0.05
CA LEU A 189 36.62 -7.85 0.93
C LEU A 189 37.12 -9.30 0.97
N ASP A 190 37.37 -9.93 -0.19
CA ASP A 190 37.95 -11.28 -0.26
C ASP A 190 39.31 -11.35 0.46
N SER A 191 40.16 -10.33 0.30
CA SER A 191 41.45 -10.24 1.00
C SER A 191 41.33 -10.01 2.52
N ARG A 192 40.19 -9.52 3.00
CA ARG A 192 39.94 -9.18 4.40
C ARG A 192 39.13 -10.25 5.13
N LEU A 193 38.27 -10.96 4.41
CA LEU A 193 37.35 -11.94 4.94
C LEU A 193 38.13 -13.17 5.43
N LYS A 194 38.02 -13.47 6.72
CA LYS A 194 38.62 -14.68 7.28
C LYS A 194 37.54 -15.72 7.51
N TYR A 195 37.84 -16.96 7.16
CA TYR A 195 36.99 -18.08 7.48
C TYR A 195 37.26 -18.56 8.92
N PRO A 196 36.27 -18.55 9.84
CA PRO A 196 36.46 -18.97 11.22
C PRO A 196 36.86 -20.46 11.34
N PRO A 197 37.87 -20.83 12.16
CA PRO A 197 38.31 -22.21 12.30
C PRO A 197 37.22 -23.19 12.74
N VAL A 198 36.26 -22.74 13.57
CA VAL A 198 35.10 -23.55 14.01
C VAL A 198 34.24 -24.06 12.86
N GLY A 199 34.29 -23.39 11.70
CA GLY A 199 33.58 -23.80 10.49
C GLY A 199 34.17 -25.04 9.83
N ASN A 200 35.48 -25.26 9.99
CA ASN A 200 36.20 -26.31 9.27
C ASN A 200 35.75 -27.71 9.67
N ASP A 201 35.51 -27.94 10.97
CA ASP A 201 35.11 -29.25 11.50
C ASP A 201 33.73 -29.70 10.97
N SER A 202 32.89 -28.74 10.59
CA SER A 202 31.52 -29.00 10.09
C SER A 202 31.31 -28.56 8.64
N CYS A 203 32.38 -28.16 7.94
CA CYS A 203 32.34 -27.63 6.58
C CYS A 203 31.23 -26.60 6.35
N ARG A 204 31.10 -25.63 7.27
CA ARG A 204 30.03 -24.62 7.17
C ARG A 204 30.21 -23.78 5.92
N VAL A 205 29.13 -23.62 5.15
CA VAL A 205 29.08 -22.79 3.95
C VAL A 205 27.86 -21.90 4.01
N GLY A 206 27.98 -20.66 3.55
CA GLY A 206 26.85 -19.76 3.54
C GLY A 206 27.18 -18.34 3.13
N ASN A 207 26.12 -17.56 3.02
CA ASN A 207 26.20 -16.14 2.67
C ASN A 207 25.71 -15.29 3.84
N ILE A 208 26.42 -14.19 4.06
CA ILE A 208 26.00 -13.12 4.96
C ILE A 208 25.92 -11.84 4.14
N ASP A 209 24.73 -11.23 4.12
CA ASP A 209 24.55 -9.89 3.58
C ASP A 209 24.66 -8.86 4.70
N ILE A 210 25.35 -7.76 4.42
CA ILE A 210 25.50 -6.62 5.32
C ILE A 210 25.04 -5.39 4.58
N GLN A 211 24.04 -4.70 5.15
CA GLN A 211 23.67 -3.37 4.69
C GLN A 211 24.51 -2.33 5.44
N LEU A 212 25.40 -1.67 4.69
CA LEU A 212 26.15 -0.53 5.18
C LEU A 212 25.33 0.75 5.06
N LEU A 213 25.51 1.66 6.02
CA LEU A 213 25.18 3.06 5.89
C LEU A 213 26.46 3.86 5.77
N VAL A 214 26.72 4.39 4.59
CA VAL A 214 27.81 5.33 4.36
C VAL A 214 27.29 6.74 4.58
N GLN A 215 27.84 7.40 5.59
CA GLN A 215 27.48 8.76 5.98
C GLN A 215 28.06 9.79 5.01
N ALA A 216 27.53 11.02 5.05
CA ALA A 216 28.00 12.12 4.21
C ALA A 216 29.49 12.48 4.43
N ASN A 217 30.05 12.15 5.60
CA ASN A 217 31.47 12.33 5.93
C ASN A 217 32.35 11.12 5.54
N GLY A 218 31.78 10.04 5.02
CA GLY A 218 32.48 8.81 4.66
C GLY A 218 32.56 7.76 5.78
N ASP A 219 31.97 8.02 6.96
CA ASP A 219 31.87 7.02 8.02
C ASP A 219 30.94 5.87 7.60
N VAL A 220 31.26 4.67 8.07
CA VAL A 220 30.51 3.44 7.76
C VAL A 220 29.85 2.92 9.03
N ARG A 221 28.57 2.58 8.96
CA ARG A 221 27.82 1.87 10.01
C ARG A 221 27.14 0.64 9.43
N ILE A 222 26.88 -0.34 10.29
CA ILE A 222 26.04 -1.48 9.94
C ILE A 222 24.58 -1.11 10.24
N VAL A 223 23.72 -1.18 9.23
CA VAL A 223 22.26 -1.00 9.37
C VAL A 223 21.61 -2.34 9.68
N ASP A 224 21.99 -3.36 8.92
CA ASP A 224 21.42 -4.68 8.99
C ASP A 224 22.45 -5.75 8.63
N LEU A 225 22.27 -6.95 9.17
CA LEU A 225 23.07 -8.14 8.87
C LEU A 225 22.12 -9.32 8.74
N THR A 226 22.16 -9.99 7.59
CA THR A 226 21.34 -11.17 7.30
C THR A 226 22.24 -12.37 7.08
N ASP A 227 22.18 -13.35 7.98
CA ASP A 227 22.85 -14.64 7.83
C ASP A 227 21.88 -15.66 7.26
N TYR A 228 22.06 -16.03 5.99
CA TYR A 228 21.11 -16.93 5.32
C TYR A 228 21.27 -18.39 5.71
N ASN A 229 22.31 -18.75 6.46
CA ASN A 229 22.68 -20.13 6.71
C ASN A 229 22.83 -20.44 8.21
N ASP A 230 22.53 -19.46 9.07
CA ASP A 230 22.71 -19.54 10.54
C ASP A 230 24.12 -20.02 10.91
N LEU A 231 25.13 -19.40 10.27
CA LEU A 231 26.55 -19.69 10.47
C LEU A 231 27.01 -19.34 11.89
N GLY A 232 26.43 -18.31 12.48
CA GLY A 232 26.62 -17.92 13.88
C GLY A 232 27.70 -16.85 14.13
N PHE A 233 27.90 -16.53 15.41
CA PHE A 233 28.60 -15.31 15.85
C PHE A 233 30.04 -15.14 15.34
N ASP A 234 30.82 -16.22 15.23
CA ASP A 234 32.21 -16.12 14.73
C ASP A 234 32.24 -15.65 13.27
N PHE A 235 31.27 -16.09 12.46
CA PHE A 235 31.12 -15.65 11.08
C PHE A 235 30.58 -14.23 11.01
N TRP A 236 29.65 -13.86 11.90
CA TRP A 236 29.14 -12.50 11.99
C TRP A 236 30.25 -11.51 12.34
N TYR A 237 31.16 -11.90 13.23
CA TYR A 237 32.31 -11.08 13.60
C TYR A 237 33.22 -10.82 12.39
N GLU A 238 33.65 -11.85 11.66
CA GLU A 238 34.51 -11.67 10.49
C GLU A 238 33.81 -10.91 9.35
N ALA A 239 32.49 -11.09 9.20
CA ALA A 239 31.70 -10.33 8.24
C ALA A 239 31.66 -8.83 8.59
N ILE A 240 31.39 -8.50 9.86
CA ILE A 240 31.37 -7.12 10.36
C ILE A 240 32.77 -6.49 10.28
N ASP A 241 33.83 -7.22 10.65
CA ASP A 241 35.23 -6.74 10.56
C ASP A 241 35.58 -6.41 9.11
N ALA A 242 35.32 -7.32 8.17
CA ALA A 242 35.57 -7.10 6.75
C ALA A 242 34.78 -5.89 6.22
N ALA A 243 33.48 -5.81 6.49
CA ALA A 243 32.61 -4.74 6.00
C ALA A 243 32.98 -3.36 6.59
N THR A 244 33.23 -3.28 7.90
CA THR A 244 33.63 -2.02 8.56
C THR A 244 35.05 -1.58 8.20
N SER A 245 35.93 -2.50 7.78
CA SER A 245 37.27 -2.17 7.28
C SER A 245 37.28 -1.37 5.96
N THR A 246 36.11 -1.20 5.33
CA THR A 246 35.93 -0.34 4.15
C THR A 246 35.85 1.16 4.50
N LEU A 247 35.85 1.52 5.78
CA LEU A 247 35.80 2.89 6.25
C LEU A 247 36.88 3.76 5.58
N GLY A 248 36.46 4.94 5.12
CA GLY A 248 37.33 5.89 4.45
C GLY A 248 37.67 5.55 2.99
N LYS A 249 37.08 4.51 2.41
CA LYS A 249 37.25 4.11 1.00
C LYS A 249 35.99 4.34 0.15
N TRP A 250 35.06 5.15 0.65
CA TRP A 250 33.80 5.43 -0.01
C TRP A 250 33.72 6.89 -0.46
N LYS A 251 33.19 7.09 -1.66
CA LYS A 251 32.70 8.38 -2.17
C LYS A 251 31.21 8.47 -1.85
N PRO A 252 30.79 9.35 -0.91
CA PRO A 252 29.38 9.45 -0.53
C PRO A 252 28.50 9.84 -1.71
N ALA A 253 27.24 9.40 -1.68
CA ALA A 253 26.23 9.83 -2.64
C ALA A 253 26.00 11.35 -2.56
N VAL A 254 25.56 11.95 -3.67
CA VAL A 254 25.22 13.36 -3.77
C VAL A 254 23.76 13.51 -4.14
N TYR A 255 23.02 14.34 -3.41
CA TYR A 255 21.65 14.74 -3.74
C TYR A 255 21.51 16.26 -3.60
N GLN A 256 21.05 16.91 -4.67
CA GLN A 256 20.95 18.35 -4.80
C GLN A 256 22.26 19.08 -4.46
N GLY A 257 23.37 18.53 -4.96
CA GLY A 257 24.72 19.06 -4.74
C GLY A 257 25.27 18.91 -3.31
N ARG A 258 24.59 18.15 -2.44
CA ARG A 258 25.04 17.87 -1.07
C ARG A 258 25.37 16.40 -0.91
N LYS A 259 26.45 16.09 -0.21
CA LYS A 259 26.75 14.72 0.22
C LYS A 259 25.66 14.26 1.18
N VAL A 260 25.14 13.06 0.95
CA VAL A 260 24.04 12.49 1.72
C VAL A 260 24.37 11.07 2.20
N PRO A 261 23.82 10.66 3.35
CA PRO A 261 23.93 9.29 3.82
C PRO A 261 23.12 8.33 2.92
N SER A 262 23.75 7.25 2.48
CA SER A 262 23.16 6.26 1.59
C SER A 262 23.56 4.84 1.99
N ALA A 263 22.68 3.89 1.70
CA ALA A 263 22.93 2.48 1.98
C ALA A 263 23.68 1.80 0.83
N PHE A 264 24.47 0.77 1.17
CA PHE A 264 25.09 -0.13 0.21
C PHE A 264 25.06 -1.56 0.76
N ASP A 265 24.62 -2.50 -0.05
CA ASP A 265 24.53 -3.91 0.35
C ASP A 265 25.79 -4.66 -0.09
N ILE A 266 26.43 -5.34 0.86
CA ILE A 266 27.58 -6.20 0.64
C ILE A 266 27.15 -7.64 0.86
N SER A 267 27.48 -8.53 -0.07
CA SER A 267 27.32 -9.97 0.12
C SER A 267 28.67 -10.64 0.33
N LEU A 268 28.80 -11.39 1.43
CA LEU A 268 30.02 -12.11 1.81
C LEU A 268 29.75 -13.62 1.76
N SER A 269 30.63 -14.35 1.07
CA SER A 269 30.54 -15.80 0.94
C SER A 269 31.58 -16.48 1.82
N PHE A 270 31.14 -17.33 2.73
CA PHE A 270 32.01 -18.15 3.57
C PHE A 270 32.10 -19.55 3.00
N THR A 271 33.26 -19.88 2.43
CA THR A 271 33.57 -21.22 1.93
C THR A 271 34.92 -21.69 2.49
N PRO A 272 34.98 -22.88 3.10
CA PRO A 272 36.25 -23.43 3.59
C PRO A 272 37.13 -23.84 2.42
N THR A 273 38.43 -23.58 2.52
CA THR A 273 39.42 -23.93 1.49
C THR A 273 40.12 -25.27 1.75
N ILE A 274 39.83 -25.93 2.88
CA ILE A 274 40.43 -27.22 3.23
C ILE A 274 39.90 -28.35 2.34
N ASP A 275 40.80 -29.24 1.91
CA ASP A 275 40.45 -30.35 0.99
C ASP A 275 39.31 -31.23 1.51
N ALA A 276 39.23 -31.43 2.82
CA ALA A 276 38.17 -32.22 3.46
C ALA A 276 36.75 -31.69 3.18
N CYS A 277 36.61 -30.39 2.91
CA CYS A 277 35.31 -29.75 2.68
C CYS A 277 34.98 -29.53 1.20
N LYS A 278 35.87 -29.94 0.28
CA LYS A 278 35.71 -29.71 -1.17
C LYS A 278 34.35 -30.14 -1.70
N THR A 279 33.88 -31.32 -1.32
CA THR A 279 32.56 -31.85 -1.75
C THR A 279 31.39 -30.98 -1.29
N VAL A 280 31.47 -30.39 -0.09
CA VAL A 280 30.41 -29.50 0.43
C VAL A 280 30.41 -28.18 -0.34
N VAL A 281 31.60 -27.64 -0.64
CA VAL A 281 31.75 -26.42 -1.44
C VAL A 281 31.23 -26.63 -2.86
N GLU A 282 31.57 -27.73 -3.53
CA GLU A 282 31.07 -28.03 -4.88
C GLU A 282 29.53 -28.15 -4.93
N LYS A 283 28.92 -28.70 -3.87
CA LYS A 283 27.47 -28.73 -3.73
C LYS A 283 26.90 -27.33 -3.52
N PHE A 284 27.56 -26.49 -2.72
CA PHE A 284 27.14 -25.12 -2.47
C PHE A 284 27.13 -24.30 -3.76
N ASP A 285 28.20 -24.39 -4.55
CA ASP A 285 28.27 -23.76 -5.87
C ASP A 285 27.20 -24.30 -6.83
N LEU A 286 26.92 -25.61 -6.78
CA LEU A 286 25.85 -26.21 -7.58
C LEU A 286 24.48 -25.68 -7.17
N ALA A 287 24.19 -25.56 -5.88
CA ALA A 287 22.94 -25.00 -5.38
C ALA A 287 22.75 -23.55 -5.86
N GLY A 288 23.82 -22.73 -5.80
CA GLY A 288 23.83 -21.37 -6.35
C GLY A 288 23.55 -21.30 -7.86
N ARG A 289 24.12 -22.22 -8.65
CA ARG A 289 23.82 -22.29 -10.09
C ARG A 289 22.38 -22.71 -10.36
N LEU A 290 21.89 -23.73 -9.65
CA LEU A 290 20.53 -24.26 -9.81
C LEU A 290 19.46 -23.22 -9.46
N ILE A 291 19.66 -22.45 -8.37
CA ILE A 291 18.70 -21.41 -8.00
C ILE A 291 18.66 -20.27 -9.03
N ASN A 292 19.81 -19.87 -9.57
CA ASN A 292 19.90 -18.83 -10.61
C ASN A 292 19.31 -19.30 -11.94
N GLU A 293 19.55 -20.56 -12.32
CA GLU A 293 18.89 -21.19 -13.48
C GLU A 293 17.37 -21.23 -13.27
N GLY A 294 16.93 -21.61 -12.08
CA GLY A 294 15.52 -21.61 -11.70
C GLY A 294 14.87 -20.23 -11.85
N ALA A 295 15.51 -19.18 -11.34
CA ALA A 295 15.04 -17.79 -11.48
C ALA A 295 14.99 -17.34 -12.96
N THR A 296 16.02 -17.67 -13.74
CA THR A 296 16.06 -17.37 -15.17
C THR A 296 14.93 -18.05 -15.94
N LEU A 297 14.56 -19.27 -15.57
CA LEU A 297 13.42 -19.98 -16.18
C LEU A 297 12.07 -19.32 -15.85
N PHE A 298 11.94 -18.69 -14.68
CA PHE A 298 10.77 -17.88 -14.35
C PHE A 298 10.61 -16.66 -15.26
N ASP A 299 11.71 -15.96 -15.53
CA ASP A 299 11.72 -14.83 -16.48
C ASP A 299 11.37 -15.27 -17.92
N GLN A 300 11.60 -16.53 -18.24
CA GLN A 300 11.26 -17.16 -19.52
C GLN A 300 9.86 -17.80 -19.53
N GLU A 301 9.02 -17.52 -18.52
CA GLU A 301 7.67 -18.09 -18.35
C GLU A 301 7.64 -19.63 -18.18
N LYS A 302 8.79 -20.27 -17.92
CA LYS A 302 8.93 -21.71 -17.67
C LYS A 302 8.90 -22.02 -16.18
N GLN A 303 7.83 -21.59 -15.53
CA GLN A 303 7.71 -21.55 -14.06
C GLN A 303 7.89 -22.93 -13.39
N GLU A 304 7.28 -24.00 -13.94
CA GLU A 304 7.39 -25.34 -13.34
C GLU A 304 8.81 -25.94 -13.47
N GLU A 305 9.50 -25.70 -14.59
CA GLU A 305 10.91 -26.08 -14.75
C GLU A 305 11.78 -25.29 -13.77
N GLY A 306 11.50 -23.99 -13.61
CA GLY A 306 12.16 -23.13 -12.65
C GLY A 306 12.01 -23.63 -11.21
N LEU A 307 10.79 -24.00 -10.80
CA LEU A 307 10.51 -24.56 -9.48
C LEU A 307 11.24 -25.88 -9.24
N ALA A 308 11.34 -26.74 -10.26
CA ALA A 308 12.09 -27.99 -10.15
C ALA A 308 13.57 -27.72 -9.84
N LYS A 309 14.20 -26.79 -10.56
CA LYS A 309 15.60 -26.38 -10.32
C LYS A 309 15.80 -25.77 -8.93
N MET A 310 14.90 -24.90 -8.50
CA MET A 310 14.94 -24.35 -7.14
C MET A 310 14.77 -25.46 -6.08
N GLY A 311 13.94 -26.46 -6.35
CA GLY A 311 13.78 -27.66 -5.52
C GLY A 311 15.06 -28.47 -5.40
N GLU A 312 15.78 -28.68 -6.51
CA GLU A 312 17.09 -29.36 -6.53
C GLU A 312 18.12 -28.58 -5.69
N ALA A 313 18.16 -27.25 -5.81
CA ALA A 313 19.05 -26.40 -5.00
C ALA A 313 18.76 -26.54 -3.49
N ILE A 314 17.49 -26.46 -3.10
CA ILE A 314 17.06 -26.57 -1.70
C ILE A 314 17.27 -27.99 -1.16
N ALA A 315 17.19 -29.03 -2.00
CA ALA A 315 17.51 -30.39 -1.59
C ALA A 315 18.99 -30.55 -1.18
N LEU A 316 19.90 -29.77 -1.78
CA LEU A 316 21.32 -29.74 -1.38
C LEU A 316 21.51 -29.02 -0.04
N PHE A 317 20.79 -27.90 0.18
CA PHE A 317 20.85 -27.11 1.42
C PHE A 317 19.46 -26.74 1.93
N PRO A 318 18.78 -27.65 2.66
CA PRO A 318 17.39 -27.42 3.09
C PRO A 318 17.21 -26.26 4.06
N ASN A 319 18.28 -25.85 4.75
CA ASN A 319 18.29 -24.76 5.73
C ASN A 319 19.02 -23.52 5.21
N HIS A 320 18.98 -23.27 3.91
CA HIS A 320 19.47 -22.04 3.31
C HIS A 320 18.30 -21.08 3.09
N ALA A 321 18.22 -20.03 3.90
CA ALA A 321 17.15 -19.05 3.85
C ALA A 321 17.06 -18.36 2.50
N GLY A 322 18.19 -17.92 1.91
CA GLY A 322 18.20 -17.31 0.58
C GLY A 322 17.51 -18.16 -0.50
N LEU A 323 17.83 -19.45 -0.58
CA LEU A 323 17.19 -20.37 -1.55
C LEU A 323 15.67 -20.50 -1.29
N LEU A 324 15.28 -20.60 -0.01
CA LEU A 324 13.88 -20.67 0.40
C LEU A 324 13.13 -19.35 0.09
N LEU A 325 13.77 -18.19 0.24
CA LEU A 325 13.16 -16.90 -0.09
C LEU A 325 12.86 -16.80 -1.59
N VAL A 326 13.82 -17.19 -2.43
CA VAL A 326 13.65 -17.18 -3.90
C VAL A 326 12.49 -18.09 -4.31
N ARG A 327 12.44 -19.33 -3.84
CA ARG A 327 11.34 -20.25 -4.17
C ARG A 327 10.02 -19.84 -3.53
N GLY A 328 10.05 -19.31 -2.32
CA GLY A 328 8.88 -18.77 -1.62
C GLY A 328 8.24 -17.62 -2.39
N GLN A 329 9.04 -16.70 -2.92
CA GLN A 329 8.57 -15.62 -3.80
C GLN A 329 7.98 -16.19 -5.10
N ALA A 330 8.67 -17.13 -5.74
CA ALA A 330 8.16 -17.80 -6.92
C ALA A 330 6.79 -18.47 -6.68
N TYR A 331 6.58 -19.09 -5.50
CA TYR A 331 5.27 -19.61 -5.12
C TYR A 331 4.20 -18.52 -4.94
N LEU A 332 4.55 -17.36 -4.38
CA LEU A 332 3.62 -16.22 -4.30
C LEU A 332 3.18 -15.74 -5.68
N ASP A 333 4.11 -15.61 -6.61
CA ASP A 333 3.85 -15.15 -7.97
C ASP A 333 2.92 -16.13 -8.73
N MET A 334 2.99 -17.42 -8.38
CA MET A 334 2.11 -18.47 -8.90
C MET A 334 0.82 -18.68 -8.09
N ASN A 335 0.56 -17.85 -7.06
CA ASN A 335 -0.57 -17.99 -6.14
C ASN A 335 -0.61 -19.35 -5.39
N LYS A 336 0.54 -20.01 -5.21
CA LYS A 336 0.73 -21.24 -4.43
C LYS A 336 0.99 -20.89 -2.96
N LEU A 337 -0.05 -20.41 -2.28
CA LEU A 337 0.08 -19.72 -0.98
C LEU A 337 0.56 -20.61 0.17
N ALA A 338 0.19 -21.89 0.19
CA ALA A 338 0.58 -22.81 1.26
C ALA A 338 2.08 -23.14 1.19
N GLU A 339 2.58 -23.37 -0.02
CA GLU A 339 4.00 -23.62 -0.30
C GLU A 339 4.84 -22.37 -0.04
N ALA A 340 4.36 -21.19 -0.48
CA ALA A 340 4.95 -19.91 -0.16
C ALA A 340 5.04 -19.69 1.36
N CYS A 341 3.95 -19.95 2.09
CA CYS A 341 3.94 -19.86 3.56
C CYS A 341 5.03 -20.74 4.19
N ALA A 342 5.15 -22.00 3.73
CA ALA A 342 6.11 -22.95 4.28
C ALA A 342 7.57 -22.47 4.12
N ASP A 343 7.94 -22.07 2.90
CA ASP A 343 9.29 -21.63 2.59
C ASP A 343 9.63 -20.29 3.26
N LEU A 344 8.76 -19.29 3.14
CA LEU A 344 8.98 -17.96 3.71
C LEU A 344 8.99 -17.98 5.24
N SER A 345 8.13 -18.79 5.88
CA SER A 345 8.17 -18.98 7.34
C SER A 345 9.45 -19.66 7.80
N LYS A 346 9.98 -20.60 7.00
CA LYS A 346 11.23 -21.28 7.32
C LYS A 346 12.42 -20.34 7.15
N ALA A 347 12.48 -19.60 6.05
CA ALA A 347 13.52 -18.60 5.80
C ALA A 347 13.56 -17.53 6.90
N ARG A 348 12.40 -17.01 7.31
CA ARG A 348 12.26 -16.08 8.43
C ARG A 348 12.85 -16.62 9.74
N ARG A 349 12.72 -17.93 10.02
CA ARG A 349 13.29 -18.52 11.25
C ARG A 349 14.81 -18.66 11.19
N ILE A 350 15.35 -18.94 10.01
CA ILE A 350 16.80 -19.13 9.81
C ILE A 350 17.52 -17.78 9.79
N ALA A 351 17.10 -16.88 8.89
CA ALA A 351 17.79 -15.61 8.67
C ALA A 351 17.25 -14.45 9.51
N LEU A 352 16.18 -14.68 10.29
CA LEU A 352 15.53 -13.65 11.12
C LEU A 352 15.02 -12.42 10.33
N VAL A 353 14.86 -12.56 9.00
CA VAL A 353 14.35 -11.51 8.12
C VAL A 353 12.88 -11.20 8.38
N LYS A 354 12.52 -9.91 8.35
CA LYS A 354 11.14 -9.43 8.59
C LYS A 354 10.40 -9.02 7.33
N TRP A 355 10.99 -9.21 6.15
CA TRP A 355 10.48 -8.71 4.88
C TRP A 355 9.05 -9.18 4.57
N TYR A 356 8.68 -10.38 5.04
CA TYR A 356 7.38 -10.99 4.80
C TYR A 356 6.43 -10.94 6.02
N ASP A 357 6.77 -10.22 7.10
CA ASP A 357 5.97 -10.21 8.34
C ASP A 357 4.53 -9.72 8.13
N ASN A 358 4.31 -8.83 7.16
CA ASN A 358 2.96 -8.36 6.80
C ASN A 358 2.20 -9.33 5.87
N ILE A 359 2.92 -10.20 5.16
CA ILE A 359 2.36 -11.13 4.17
C ILE A 359 2.04 -12.48 4.81
N LEU A 360 2.91 -12.99 5.67
CA LEU A 360 2.76 -14.30 6.31
C LEU A 360 1.38 -14.51 6.97
N PRO A 361 0.80 -13.55 7.74
CA PRO A 361 -0.53 -13.71 8.31
C PRO A 361 -1.67 -13.84 7.28
N LEU A 362 -1.43 -13.40 6.04
CA LEU A 362 -2.41 -13.46 4.96
C LEU A 362 -2.38 -14.83 4.25
N ILE A 363 -1.19 -15.42 4.10
CA ILE A 363 -0.97 -16.64 3.31
C ILE A 363 -0.91 -17.93 4.15
N CYS A 364 -0.61 -17.82 5.45
CA CYS A 364 -0.45 -18.96 6.37
C CYS A 364 -1.71 -19.32 7.15
N ARG A 365 -2.88 -19.33 6.48
CA ARG A 365 -4.18 -19.55 7.14
C ARG A 365 -4.53 -21.02 7.34
#